data_AF-A0A7C8AM00-F1
#
_entry.id   AF-A0A7C8AM00-F1
#
_cell.length_a   1.000
_cell.length_b   1.000
_cell.length_c   1.000
_cell.angle_alpha   90.00
_cell.angle_beta   90.00
_cell.angle_gamma   90.00
#
_symmetry.space_group_name_H-M   'P 1'
#
loop_
_entity.id
_entity.type
_entity.pdbx_description
1 polymer ?
#
loop_
_entity_poly.entity_id
_entity_poly.type
_entity_poly.pdbx_seq_one_letter_code
_entity_poly.pdbx_strand_id
1 'polypeptide(L)'
;MRSYRRRIVYIHREYQRSFILKSCLVALAAMVIAGVLLYFLSRETITATYQFHHLALRTTAEAILRPLLITNAVVLVCFLFATIFMTIYVSHKVGGPLWHFGKSLKSIGEGDLQVQIRLRENDQLKEFADQINEMTQSLNGKAREVQDQVARLRAKIQAPGCEGPELGNDVERLYETVFQVFKTQ
;
A
#
# COMPACT_ATOMS: atom_id res chain seq x y z
N MET A 1 -14.06 -30.99 -4.92
CA MET A 1 -13.13 -29.86 -4.69
C MET A 1 -13.94 -28.59 -4.45
N ARG A 2 -13.98 -28.06 -3.21
CA ARG A 2 -14.71 -26.83 -2.89
C ARG A 2 -13.90 -25.62 -3.40
N SER A 3 -14.47 -24.89 -4.36
CA SER A 3 -13.89 -23.67 -4.91
C SER A 3 -13.87 -22.56 -3.85
N TYR A 4 -12.68 -22.19 -3.39
CA TYR A 4 -12.50 -21.13 -2.40
C TYR A 4 -12.54 -19.76 -3.11
N ARG A 5 -13.75 -19.20 -3.30
CA ARG A 5 -13.90 -17.81 -3.76
C ARG A 5 -13.68 -16.85 -2.59
N ARG A 6 -12.48 -16.27 -2.48
CA ARG A 6 -12.26 -15.11 -1.59
C ARG A 6 -13.03 -13.90 -2.15
N ARG A 7 -14.18 -13.56 -1.55
CA ARG A 7 -14.91 -12.31 -1.80
C ARG A 7 -14.55 -11.29 -0.72
N ILE A 8 -13.38 -10.66 -0.88
CA ILE A 8 -13.07 -9.44 -0.13
C ILE A 8 -12.49 -8.46 -1.14
N VAL A 9 -13.37 -7.70 -1.81
CA VAL A 9 -12.99 -6.72 -2.86
C VAL A 9 -12.56 -5.37 -2.25
N TYR A 10 -12.93 -5.14 -0.98
CA TYR A 10 -12.70 -3.89 -0.27
C TYR A 10 -11.97 -4.18 1.05
N ILE A 11 -10.70 -3.81 1.13
CA ILE A 11 -9.89 -3.92 2.37
C ILE A 11 -9.94 -2.57 3.11
N HIS A 12 -9.72 -1.44 2.43
CA HIS A 12 -9.84 -0.09 3.00
C HIS A 12 -10.77 0.80 2.16
N ARG A 13 -12.06 0.88 2.54
CA ARG A 13 -13.11 1.56 1.78
C ARG A 13 -12.89 3.06 1.60
N GLU A 14 -12.30 3.73 2.59
CA GLU A 14 -12.08 5.18 2.56
C GLU A 14 -10.96 5.58 1.59
N TYR A 15 -9.87 4.81 1.61
CA TYR A 15 -8.77 4.97 0.65
C TYR A 15 -9.22 4.68 -0.77
N GLN A 16 -9.88 3.54 -0.98
CA GLN A 16 -10.29 3.11 -2.32
C GLN A 16 -11.28 4.11 -2.93
N ARG A 17 -12.22 4.64 -2.13
CA ARG A 17 -13.12 5.72 -2.58
C ARG A 17 -12.34 6.99 -2.93
N SER A 18 -11.46 7.45 -2.05
CA SER A 18 -10.66 8.66 -2.30
C SER A 18 -9.76 8.53 -3.54
N PHE A 19 -9.17 7.35 -3.75
CA PHE A 19 -8.34 7.03 -4.91
C PHE A 19 -9.15 7.01 -6.20
N ILE A 20 -10.29 6.31 -6.20
CA ILE A 20 -11.18 6.23 -7.37
C ILE A 20 -11.69 7.63 -7.71
N LEU A 21 -12.17 8.39 -6.72
CA LEU A 21 -12.69 9.75 -6.94
C LEU A 21 -11.63 10.69 -7.52
N LYS A 22 -10.39 10.68 -6.98
CA LYS A 22 -9.28 11.47 -7.53
C LYS A 22 -8.92 11.04 -8.96
N SER A 23 -8.90 9.74 -9.24
CA SER A 23 -8.65 9.20 -10.58
C SER A 23 -9.73 9.66 -11.58
N CYS A 24 -11.00 9.53 -11.19
CA CYS A 24 -12.13 9.96 -12.00
C CYS A 24 -12.09 11.47 -12.25
N LEU A 25 -11.76 12.29 -11.24
CA LEU A 25 -11.69 13.75 -11.38
C LEU A 25 -10.58 14.15 -12.37
N VAL A 26 -9.40 13.55 -12.28
CA VAL A 26 -8.30 13.82 -13.23
C VAL A 26 -8.69 13.38 -14.65
N ALA A 27 -9.32 12.22 -14.81
CA ALA A 27 -9.79 11.74 -16.11
C ALA A 27 -10.88 12.67 -16.71
N LEU A 28 -11.84 13.11 -15.89
CA LEU A 28 -12.88 14.07 -16.31
C LEU A 28 -12.26 15.42 -16.70
N ALA A 29 -11.31 15.93 -15.92
CA ALA A 29 -10.62 17.17 -16.24
C ALA A 29 -9.87 17.08 -17.58
N ALA A 30 -9.16 15.98 -17.82
CA ALA A 30 -8.48 15.74 -19.10
C ALA A 30 -9.48 15.70 -20.28
N MET A 31 -10.64 15.06 -20.10
CA MET A 31 -11.69 14.99 -21.11
C MET A 31 -12.30 16.38 -21.41
N VAL A 32 -12.56 17.19 -20.38
CA VAL A 32 -13.07 18.56 -20.55
C VAL A 32 -12.05 19.43 -21.28
N ILE A 33 -10.77 19.38 -20.88
CA ILE A 33 -9.69 20.12 -21.55
C ILE A 33 -9.60 19.74 -23.02
N ALA A 34 -9.67 18.45 -23.33
CA ALA A 34 -9.65 17.95 -24.71
C ALA A 34 -10.84 18.45 -25.53
N GLY A 35 -12.06 18.41 -24.97
CA GLY A 35 -13.26 18.90 -25.64
C GLY A 35 -13.21 20.40 -25.91
N VAL A 36 -12.75 21.19 -24.93
CA VAL A 36 -12.57 22.64 -25.07
C VAL A 36 -11.52 22.96 -26.14
N LEU A 37 -10.39 22.28 -26.11
CA LEU A 37 -9.33 22.48 -27.11
C LEU A 37 -9.82 22.13 -28.52
N LEU A 38 -10.52 21.00 -28.67
CA LEU A 38 -11.09 20.58 -29.95
C LEU A 38 -12.12 21.61 -30.46
N TYR A 39 -12.97 22.13 -29.58
CA TYR A 39 -13.92 23.19 -29.93
C TYR A 39 -13.21 24.44 -30.47
N PHE A 40 -12.19 24.94 -29.77
CA PHE A 40 -11.44 26.12 -30.20
C PHE A 40 -10.71 25.89 -31.53
N LEU A 41 -10.00 24.77 -31.68
CA LEU A 41 -9.29 24.45 -32.93
C LEU A 41 -10.24 24.23 -34.11
N SER A 42 -11.40 23.61 -33.85
CA SER A 42 -12.44 23.42 -34.86
C SER A 42 -13.05 24.75 -35.29
N ARG A 43 -13.37 25.65 -34.35
CA ARG A 43 -13.91 26.99 -34.65
C ARG A 43 -12.96 27.79 -35.55
N GLU A 44 -11.67 27.81 -35.24
CA GLU A 44 -10.66 28.50 -36.06
C GLU A 44 -10.57 27.90 -37.48
N THR A 45 -10.60 26.57 -37.59
CA THR A 45 -10.50 25.87 -38.88
C THR A 45 -11.73 26.11 -39.76
N ILE A 46 -12.93 26.07 -39.18
CA ILE A 46 -14.20 26.32 -39.91
C ILE A 46 -14.28 27.78 -40.36
N THR A 47 -13.84 28.72 -39.52
CA THR A 47 -13.85 30.16 -39.83
C THR A 47 -12.85 30.50 -40.94
N ALA A 48 -11.66 29.90 -40.93
CA ALA A 48 -10.68 30.04 -42.01
C ALA A 48 -11.21 29.47 -43.34
N THR A 49 -11.89 28.32 -43.30
CA THR A 49 -12.41 27.65 -44.51
C THR A 49 -13.55 28.44 -45.17
N TYR A 50 -14.38 29.14 -44.39
CA TYR A 50 -15.51 29.93 -44.92
C TYR A 50 -15.07 31.17 -45.71
N GLN A 51 -13.93 31.78 -45.37
CA GLN A 51 -13.40 32.97 -46.05
C GLN A 51 -12.78 32.68 -47.43
N PHE A 52 -12.46 31.41 -47.75
CA PHE A 52 -11.83 31.01 -49.02
C PHE A 52 -12.81 30.31 -49.98
N HIS A 53 -14.05 30.80 -50.06
CA HIS A 53 -15.16 30.18 -50.84
C HIS A 53 -15.01 30.18 -52.38
N HIS A 54 -13.79 30.30 -52.93
CA HIS A 54 -13.64 30.22 -54.39
C HIS A 54 -12.72 29.15 -54.96
N LEU A 55 -11.66 28.68 -54.32
CA LEU A 55 -10.86 27.59 -54.90
C LEU A 55 -10.07 26.84 -53.83
N ALA A 56 -10.61 25.73 -53.35
CA ALA A 56 -9.84 24.53 -53.02
C ALA A 56 -10.79 23.48 -52.47
N LEU A 57 -11.05 22.43 -53.26
CA LEU A 57 -11.35 21.11 -52.73
C LEU A 57 -10.10 20.61 -52.00
N ARG A 58 -9.72 21.22 -50.86
CA ARG A 58 -8.91 20.51 -49.88
C ARG A 58 -9.80 19.39 -49.38
N THR A 59 -9.33 18.16 -49.55
CA THR A 59 -9.97 16.95 -49.03
C THR A 59 -10.41 17.25 -47.61
N THR A 60 -11.70 17.14 -47.32
CA THR A 60 -12.30 17.34 -45.98
C THR A 60 -11.51 16.60 -44.90
N ALA A 61 -10.87 15.49 -45.27
CA ALA A 61 -9.89 14.76 -44.47
C ALA A 61 -8.75 15.63 -43.93
N GLU A 62 -8.07 16.47 -44.73
CA GLU A 62 -6.93 17.27 -44.26
C GLU A 62 -7.33 18.38 -43.28
N ALA A 63 -8.50 18.98 -43.48
CA ALA A 63 -9.04 20.02 -42.60
C ALA A 63 -9.38 19.47 -41.20
N ILE A 64 -9.82 18.21 -41.12
CA ILE A 64 -10.15 17.54 -39.86
C ILE A 64 -8.91 16.90 -39.22
N LEU A 65 -7.96 16.42 -40.04
CA LEU A 65 -6.78 15.70 -39.58
C LEU A 65 -5.92 16.54 -38.63
N ARG A 66 -5.67 17.82 -38.95
CA ARG A 66 -4.81 18.68 -38.13
C ARG A 66 -5.39 18.96 -36.72
N PRO A 67 -6.65 19.43 -36.56
CA PRO A 67 -7.27 19.56 -35.24
C PRO A 67 -7.33 18.25 -34.46
N LEU A 68 -7.60 17.14 -35.15
CA LEU A 68 -7.69 15.82 -34.55
C LEU A 68 -6.32 15.35 -34.01
N LEU A 69 -5.25 15.52 -34.78
CA LEU A 69 -3.88 15.17 -34.34
C LEU A 69 -3.44 16.02 -33.15
N ILE A 70 -3.67 17.34 -33.19
CA ILE A 70 -3.31 18.24 -32.08
C ILE A 70 -4.11 17.87 -30.82
N THR A 71 -5.42 17.65 -30.95
CA THR A 71 -6.26 17.26 -29.80
C THR A 71 -5.81 15.93 -29.21
N ASN A 72 -5.56 14.91 -30.04
CA ASN A 72 -5.08 13.61 -29.57
C ASN A 72 -3.70 13.71 -28.91
N ALA A 73 -2.78 14.50 -29.46
CA ALA A 73 -1.48 14.74 -28.86
C ALA A 73 -1.62 15.38 -27.46
N VAL A 74 -2.48 16.37 -27.30
CA VAL A 74 -2.74 17.00 -25.99
C VAL A 74 -3.40 16.04 -25.02
N VAL A 75 -4.40 15.25 -25.45
CA VAL A 75 -5.02 14.20 -24.63
C VAL A 75 -3.97 13.22 -24.14
N LEU A 76 -3.09 12.76 -25.02
CA LEU A 76 -2.04 11.82 -24.70
C LEU A 76 -1.08 12.40 -23.67
N VAL A 77 -0.67 13.67 -23.85
CA VAL A 77 0.18 14.37 -22.88
C VAL A 77 -0.52 14.51 -21.51
N CYS A 78 -1.79 14.93 -21.47
CA CYS A 78 -2.56 15.00 -20.24
C CYS A 78 -2.69 13.64 -19.54
N PHE A 79 -2.91 12.57 -20.30
CA PHE A 79 -2.99 11.22 -19.78
C PHE A 79 -1.64 10.73 -19.23
N LEU A 80 -0.52 11.04 -19.90
CA LEU A 80 0.82 10.78 -19.38
C LEU A 80 1.06 11.50 -18.05
N PHE A 81 0.70 12.78 -17.94
CA PHE A 81 0.83 13.51 -16.67
C PHE A 81 -0.05 12.92 -15.57
N ALA A 82 -1.29 12.54 -15.88
CA ALA A 82 -2.20 11.89 -14.94
C ALA A 82 -1.64 10.56 -14.43
N THR A 83 -1.10 9.72 -15.32
CA THR A 83 -0.53 8.42 -14.96
C THR A 83 0.75 8.56 -14.15
N ILE A 84 1.63 9.50 -14.49
CA ILE A 84 2.85 9.82 -13.71
C ILE A 84 2.46 10.30 -12.31
N PHE A 85 1.56 11.27 -12.21
CA PHE A 85 1.09 11.80 -10.92
C PHE A 85 0.51 10.69 -10.04
N MET A 86 -0.34 9.85 -10.63
CA MET A 86 -0.95 8.73 -9.91
C MET A 86 0.10 7.71 -9.44
N THR A 87 1.07 7.38 -10.29
CA THR A 87 2.15 6.43 -9.97
C THR A 87 2.99 6.94 -8.81
N ILE A 88 3.38 8.22 -8.85
CA ILE A 88 4.14 8.88 -7.78
C ILE A 88 3.32 8.88 -6.47
N TYR A 89 2.03 9.22 -6.55
CA TYR A 89 1.14 9.20 -5.39
C TYR A 89 1.10 7.83 -4.72
N VAL A 90 0.89 6.76 -5.49
CA VAL A 90 0.86 5.38 -4.97
C VAL A 90 2.23 4.99 -4.40
N SER A 91 3.32 5.29 -5.11
CA SER A 91 4.67 4.96 -4.67
C SER A 91 5.01 5.57 -3.31
N HIS A 92 4.69 6.86 -3.09
CA HIS A 92 4.95 7.49 -1.81
C HIS A 92 4.01 7.03 -0.69
N LYS A 93 2.72 6.81 -0.99
CA LYS A 93 1.70 6.52 0.02
C LYS A 93 1.62 5.05 0.44
N VAL A 94 2.09 4.15 -0.43
CA VAL A 94 2.04 2.70 -0.23
C VAL A 94 3.44 2.11 -0.27
N GLY A 95 4.23 2.42 -1.30
CA GLY A 95 5.57 1.86 -1.50
C GLY A 95 6.55 2.19 -0.38
N GLY A 96 6.58 3.45 0.08
CA GLY A 96 7.41 3.88 1.21
C GLY A 96 7.15 3.07 2.49
N PRO A 97 5.92 3.05 3.01
CA PRO A 97 5.54 2.21 4.15
C PRO A 97 5.88 0.72 3.96
N LEU A 98 5.68 0.17 2.75
CA LEU A 98 5.97 -1.23 2.46
C LEU A 98 7.45 -1.58 2.62
N TRP A 99 8.34 -0.68 2.17
CA TRP A 99 9.79 -0.84 2.38
C TRP A 99 10.15 -0.82 3.88
N HIS A 100 9.54 0.09 4.64
CA HIS A 100 9.73 0.15 6.09
C HIS A 100 9.25 -1.12 6.81
N PHE A 101 8.15 -1.71 6.37
CA PHE A 101 7.68 -3.00 6.90
C PHE A 101 8.69 -4.11 6.65
N GLY A 102 9.22 -4.22 5.42
CA GLY A 102 10.23 -5.23 5.11
C GLY A 102 11.45 -5.16 6.04
N LYS A 103 11.95 -3.96 6.31
CA LYS A 103 13.07 -3.76 7.24
C LYS A 103 12.70 -4.12 8.69
N SER A 104 11.51 -3.69 9.13
CA SER A 104 11.06 -3.90 10.51
C SER A 104 10.76 -5.38 10.79
N LEU A 105 10.09 -6.06 9.86
CA LEU A 105 9.79 -7.48 9.95
C LEU A 105 11.06 -8.33 9.94
N LYS A 106 12.09 -7.93 9.18
CA LYS A 106 13.40 -8.58 9.24
C LYS A 106 14.01 -8.47 10.63
N SER A 107 14.03 -7.28 11.22
CA SER A 107 14.54 -7.04 12.58
C SER A 107 13.77 -7.85 13.64
N ILE A 108 12.43 -7.92 13.52
CA ILE A 108 11.58 -8.75 14.37
C ILE A 108 11.92 -10.23 14.20
N GLY A 109 12.14 -10.69 12.97
CA GLY A 109 12.56 -12.06 12.66
C GLY A 109 13.95 -12.42 13.19
N GLU A 110 14.84 -11.44 13.35
CA GLU A 110 16.14 -11.58 14.01
C GLU A 110 16.06 -11.58 15.54
N GLY A 111 14.86 -11.34 16.11
CA GLY A 111 14.60 -11.39 17.55
C GLY A 111 14.50 -10.03 18.24
N ASP A 112 14.60 -8.91 17.51
CA ASP A 112 14.36 -7.59 18.09
C ASP A 112 12.86 -7.29 18.19
N LEU A 113 12.30 -7.61 19.36
CA LEU A 113 10.88 -7.41 19.67
C LEU A 113 10.58 -6.05 20.30
N GLN A 114 11.54 -5.12 20.30
CA GLN A 114 11.33 -3.74 20.75
C GLN A 114 10.99 -2.78 19.60
N VAL A 115 11.08 -3.26 18.35
CA VAL A 115 10.77 -2.48 17.16
C VAL A 115 9.30 -2.03 17.19
N GLN A 116 9.10 -0.73 16.93
CA GLN A 116 7.78 -0.14 16.71
C GLN A 116 7.73 0.53 15.35
N ILE A 117 6.73 0.15 14.55
CA ILE A 117 6.49 0.71 13.24
C ILE A 117 5.55 1.92 13.39
N ARG A 118 6.03 3.11 13.01
CA ARG A 118 5.22 4.34 13.00
C ARG A 118 5.19 4.91 11.59
N LEU A 119 4.00 5.01 11.02
CA LEU A 119 3.77 5.61 9.71
C LEU A 119 3.29 7.05 9.83
N ARG A 120 3.39 7.82 8.74
CA ARG A 120 2.94 9.21 8.72
C ARG A 120 1.42 9.28 8.74
N GLU A 121 0.89 10.43 9.16
CA GLU A 121 -0.56 10.60 9.35
C GLU A 121 -1.38 10.31 8.09
N ASN A 122 -0.83 10.56 6.92
CA ASN A 122 -1.53 10.42 5.66
C ASN A 122 -1.17 9.13 4.91
N ASP A 123 -0.45 8.19 5.52
CA ASP A 123 -0.07 6.91 4.90
C ASP A 123 -1.21 5.90 5.03
N GLN A 124 -1.32 5.01 4.04
CA GLN A 124 -2.52 4.17 3.87
C GLN A 124 -2.47 2.86 4.65
N LEU A 125 -1.29 2.45 5.11
CA LEU A 125 -1.05 1.15 5.73
C LEU A 125 -0.95 1.23 7.26
N LYS A 126 -1.52 2.26 7.90
CA LYS A 126 -1.43 2.44 9.36
C LYS A 126 -2.04 1.29 10.14
N GLU A 127 -3.26 0.89 9.78
CA GLU A 127 -3.94 -0.23 10.43
C GLU A 127 -3.10 -1.51 10.38
N PHE A 128 -2.42 -1.74 9.26
CA PHE A 128 -1.50 -2.86 9.12
C PHE A 128 -0.22 -2.68 9.98
N ALA A 129 0.30 -1.46 10.09
CA ALA A 129 1.40 -1.16 11.01
C ALA A 129 1.01 -1.42 12.48
N ASP A 130 -0.20 -1.05 12.87
CA ASP A 130 -0.75 -1.27 14.21
C ASP A 130 -0.89 -2.77 14.50
N GLN A 131 -1.42 -3.54 13.56
CA GLN A 131 -1.49 -5.01 13.66
C GLN A 131 -0.11 -5.66 13.81
N ILE A 132 0.91 -5.19 13.09
CA ILE A 132 2.29 -5.70 13.24
C ILE A 132 2.85 -5.32 14.62
N ASN A 133 2.58 -4.10 15.11
CA ASN A 133 3.02 -3.66 16.43
C ASN A 133 2.38 -4.50 17.54
N GLU A 134 1.06 -4.75 17.47
CA GLU A 134 0.34 -5.61 18.40
C GLU A 134 0.90 -7.03 18.42
N MET A 135 1.16 -7.61 17.24
CA MET A 135 1.81 -8.92 17.12
C MET A 135 3.20 -8.91 17.78
N THR A 136 4.02 -7.90 17.50
CA THR A 136 5.39 -7.77 18.04
C THR A 136 5.36 -7.63 19.56
N GLN A 137 4.43 -6.84 20.08
CA GLN A 137 4.22 -6.68 21.52
C GLN A 137 3.78 -7.99 22.19
N SER A 138 2.87 -8.74 21.54
CA SER A 138 2.45 -10.06 22.03
C SER A 138 3.63 -11.04 22.08
N LEU A 139 4.46 -11.09 21.03
CA LEU A 139 5.67 -11.91 21.00
C LEU A 139 6.66 -11.50 22.09
N ASN A 140 6.85 -10.19 22.31
CA ASN A 140 7.72 -9.68 23.37
C ASN A 140 7.24 -10.11 24.76
N GLY A 141 5.94 -10.00 25.04
CA GLY A 141 5.35 -10.44 26.30
C GLY A 141 5.59 -11.93 26.56
N LYS A 142 5.36 -12.76 25.53
CA LYS A 142 5.62 -14.20 25.56
C LYS A 142 7.10 -14.55 25.80
N ALA A 143 8.00 -13.85 25.11
CA ALA A 143 9.44 -14.05 25.28
C ALA A 143 9.90 -13.67 26.70
N ARG A 144 9.37 -12.58 27.27
CA ARG A 144 9.65 -12.16 28.65
C ARG A 144 9.15 -13.17 29.67
N GLU A 145 7.95 -13.72 29.48
CA GLU A 145 7.41 -14.76 30.37
C GLU A 145 8.35 -15.98 30.46
N VAL A 146 8.85 -16.45 29.31
CA VAL A 146 9.82 -17.54 29.26
C VAL A 146 11.15 -17.14 29.92
N GLN A 147 11.66 -15.94 29.65
CA GLN A 147 12.89 -15.42 30.28
C GLN A 147 12.77 -15.34 31.80
N ASP A 148 11.62 -14.89 32.32
CA ASP A 148 11.36 -14.77 33.75
C ASP A 148 11.30 -16.16 34.43
N GLN A 149 10.68 -17.15 33.79
CA GLN A 149 10.67 -18.53 34.30
C GLN A 149 12.09 -19.13 34.33
N VAL A 150 12.88 -18.92 33.27
CA VAL A 150 14.29 -19.35 33.22
C VAL A 150 15.12 -18.65 34.29
N ALA A 151 14.92 -17.35 34.52
CA ALA A 151 15.61 -16.60 35.56
C ALA A 151 15.28 -17.14 36.98
N ARG A 152 14.01 -17.46 37.25
CA ARG A 152 13.57 -18.09 38.51
C ARG A 152 14.22 -19.46 38.72
N LEU A 153 14.24 -20.29 37.68
CA LEU A 153 14.91 -21.59 37.69
C LEU A 153 16.41 -21.46 37.99
N ARG A 154 17.10 -20.55 37.30
CA ARG A 154 18.53 -20.27 37.53
C ARG A 154 18.80 -19.82 38.96
N ALA A 155 17.95 -18.97 39.53
CA ALA A 155 18.08 -18.52 40.92
C ALA A 155 17.92 -19.67 41.92
N LYS A 156 16.96 -20.60 41.70
CA LYS A 156 16.76 -21.78 42.55
C LYS A 156 17.97 -22.71 42.53
N ILE A 157 18.55 -22.98 41.36
CA ILE A 157 19.74 -23.84 41.22
C ILE A 157 20.94 -23.30 42.01
N GLN A 158 21.07 -21.98 42.10
CA GLN A 158 22.18 -21.33 42.82
C GLN A 158 21.97 -21.27 44.34
N ALA A 159 20.75 -21.53 44.83
CA ALA A 159 20.45 -21.57 46.25
C ALA A 159 20.89 -22.91 46.88
N PRO A 160 21.58 -22.91 48.03
CA PRO A 160 21.93 -24.14 48.74
C PRO A 160 20.66 -24.83 49.28
N GLY A 161 20.39 -26.06 48.85
CA GLY A 161 19.22 -26.86 49.27
C GLY A 161 18.29 -27.33 48.16
N CYS A 162 18.68 -27.21 46.88
CA CYS A 162 17.83 -27.61 45.76
C CYS A 162 17.62 -29.13 45.69
N GLU A 163 16.39 -29.59 45.93
CA GLU A 163 16.02 -31.00 45.80
C GLU A 163 15.78 -31.37 44.33
N GLY A 164 16.34 -32.51 43.89
CA GLY A 164 16.17 -33.04 42.53
C GLY A 164 14.74 -33.14 42.00
N PRO A 165 13.72 -33.58 42.79
CA PRO A 165 12.34 -33.68 42.30
C PRO A 165 11.66 -32.32 42.04
N GLU A 166 11.95 -31.27 42.82
CA GLU A 166 11.39 -29.94 42.57
C GLU A 166 11.93 -29.31 41.29
N LEU A 167 13.23 -29.53 41.01
CA LEU A 167 13.88 -29.04 39.81
C LEU A 167 13.29 -29.68 38.55
N GLY A 168 13.01 -30.99 38.59
CA GLY A 168 12.35 -31.70 37.49
C GLY A 168 10.97 -31.13 37.16
N ASN A 169 10.16 -30.85 38.19
CA ASN A 169 8.82 -30.28 38.01
C ASN A 169 8.84 -28.86 37.41
N ASP A 170 9.80 -28.02 37.80
CA ASP A 170 9.90 -26.66 37.26
C ASP A 170 10.42 -26.65 35.81
N VAL A 171 11.31 -27.59 35.45
CA VAL A 171 11.74 -27.77 34.05
C VAL A 171 10.58 -28.26 33.18
N GLU A 172 9.76 -29.20 33.68
CA GLU A 172 8.57 -29.67 32.98
C GLU A 172 7.55 -28.53 32.77
N ARG A 173 7.35 -27.68 33.78
CA ARG A 173 6.51 -26.48 33.65
C ARG A 173 7.02 -25.49 32.61
N LEU A 174 8.34 -25.32 32.50
CA LEU A 174 8.93 -24.47 31.47
C LEU A 174 8.69 -25.07 30.08
N TYR A 175 8.87 -26.38 29.93
CA TYR A 175 8.63 -27.09 28.67
C TYR A 175 7.16 -26.94 28.23
N GLU A 176 6.21 -27.16 29.13
CA GLU A 176 4.77 -26.95 28.89
C GLU A 176 4.46 -25.49 28.54
N THR A 177 5.07 -24.52 29.24
CA THR A 177 4.88 -23.10 28.93
C THR A 177 5.34 -22.78 27.51
N VAL A 178 6.54 -23.22 27.11
CA VAL A 178 7.06 -22.97 25.76
C VAL A 178 6.13 -23.59 24.71
N PHE A 179 5.65 -24.81 24.93
CA PHE A 179 4.74 -25.52 24.02
C PHE A 179 3.35 -24.85 23.91
N GLN A 180 2.81 -24.32 25.02
CA GLN A 180 1.54 -23.59 25.03
C GLN A 180 1.68 -22.21 24.36
N VAL A 181 2.76 -21.50 24.66
CA VAL A 181 3.01 -20.13 24.22
C VAL A 181 3.35 -20.06 22.74
N PHE A 182 4.19 -20.98 22.28
CA PHE A 182 4.59 -21.15 20.89
C PHE A 182 4.03 -22.48 20.41
N LYS A 183 3.02 -22.44 19.53
CA LYS A 183 2.50 -23.64 18.84
C LYS A 183 3.51 -24.15 17.81
N THR A 184 4.70 -24.51 18.27
CA THR A 184 5.76 -25.15 17.48
C THR A 184 5.48 -26.64 17.46
N GLN A 185 5.43 -27.22 16.26
CA GLN A 185 5.39 -28.68 16.08
C GLN A 185 6.80 -29.26 16.23
#